data_AF-C3MCH9-F1
#
_entry.id   AF-C3MCH9-F1
#
_cell.length_a   1.000
_cell.length_b   1.000
_cell.length_c   1.000
_cell.angle_alpha   90.00
_cell.angle_beta   90.00
_cell.angle_gamma   90.00
#
_symmetry.space_group_name_H-M   'P 1'
#
loop_
_entity.id
_entity.type
_entity.pdbx_description
1 polymer ?
#
loop_
_entity_poly.entity_id
_entity_poly.type
_entity_poly.pdbx_seq_one_letter_code
_entity_poly.pdbx_strand_id
1 'polypeptide(L)'
;MTGWVFQCSATFGKGRSTPICCGFRSPLRLDLRMPNADSFRQSGCWGPAMANYLPMLAMLALSAPALAVSEAAAGPLSDAAAKAEKQADSGDAAGARETLRQAVSAFAQTLPFTIGKAVFVTAEPAGYAMYEPKQDSVFKSGETLVSYVEPVGLTWKDASTKGKLETRFTVDLDIVSPKGDVLATRKAFGDFTFTGYLRNQEIYATLTVDVSGAPAGDYVLRFRFNDINSGKSASVDQPFKIAGQ
;
A
#
# COMPACT_ATOMS: atom_id res chain seq x y z
N MET A 1 2.89 12.75 44.13
CA MET A 1 2.49 12.27 42.78
C MET A 1 2.30 13.49 41.90
N THR A 2 3.38 13.97 41.31
CA THR A 2 3.38 15.08 40.35
C THR A 2 3.08 14.50 38.98
N GLY A 3 1.88 14.79 38.46
CA GLY A 3 1.50 14.42 37.10
C GLY A 3 2.24 15.30 36.09
N TRP A 4 2.87 14.66 35.10
CA TRP A 4 3.53 15.33 33.99
C TRP A 4 2.48 15.83 32.99
N VAL A 5 2.58 17.09 32.56
CA VAL A 5 1.72 17.68 31.53
C VAL A 5 2.53 17.81 30.25
N PHE A 6 2.18 17.03 29.23
CA PHE A 6 2.77 17.11 27.89
C PHE A 6 1.92 18.04 27.02
N GLN A 7 2.56 19.00 26.35
CA GLN A 7 1.92 19.85 25.34
C GLN A 7 2.18 19.25 23.96
N CYS A 8 1.15 19.01 23.17
CA CYS A 8 1.27 18.37 21.85
C CYS A 8 0.29 18.98 20.85
N SER A 9 0.70 19.07 19.59
CA SER A 9 -0.08 19.60 18.47
C SER A 9 0.04 18.70 17.25
N ALA A 10 -1.09 18.42 16.57
CA ALA A 10 -1.10 17.86 15.23
C ALA A 10 -1.36 19.01 14.24
N THR A 11 -0.49 19.18 13.24
CA THR A 11 -0.60 20.25 12.23
C THR A 11 -0.80 19.67 10.83
N PHE A 12 -1.47 20.47 9.99
CA PHE A 12 -1.91 20.13 8.64
C PHE A 12 -0.98 20.78 7.60
N GLY A 13 -0.36 19.98 6.74
CA GLY A 13 0.48 20.44 5.65
C GLY A 13 -0.33 21.17 4.56
N LYS A 14 -0.28 22.51 4.54
CA LYS A 14 -0.73 23.33 3.40
C LYS A 14 0.44 23.52 2.43
N GLY A 15 0.41 22.80 1.31
CA GLY A 15 1.38 22.95 0.22
C GLY A 15 1.26 24.30 -0.51
N ARG A 16 2.40 25.00 -0.68
CA ARG A 16 2.58 26.07 -1.68
C ARG A 16 3.56 25.56 -2.73
N SER A 17 3.12 25.55 -3.99
CA SER A 17 3.86 25.09 -5.16
C SER A 17 4.70 26.19 -5.79
N THR A 18 6.00 25.94 -5.98
CA THR A 18 6.84 26.61 -6.98
C THR A 18 7.46 25.54 -7.89
N PRO A 19 7.44 25.71 -9.23
CA PRO A 19 7.97 24.69 -10.14
C PRO A 19 9.47 24.90 -10.39
N ILE A 20 10.26 23.84 -10.24
CA ILE A 20 11.62 23.76 -10.77
C ILE A 20 11.59 22.80 -11.96
N CYS A 21 11.81 23.35 -13.16
CA CYS A 21 12.07 22.57 -14.37
C CYS A 21 13.44 21.89 -14.28
N CYS A 22 13.50 20.58 -14.53
CA CYS A 22 14.72 19.90 -14.93
C CYS A 22 14.40 18.94 -16.08
N GLY A 23 14.99 19.25 -17.25
CA GLY A 23 14.89 18.44 -18.45
C GLY A 23 15.78 17.20 -18.36
N PHE A 24 15.24 16.07 -18.81
CA PHE A 24 15.96 14.81 -18.93
C PHE A 24 16.09 14.46 -20.41
N ARG A 25 17.33 14.33 -20.90
CA ARG A 25 17.65 13.85 -22.26
C ARG A 25 18.32 12.50 -22.09
N SER A 26 17.77 11.45 -22.70
CA SER A 26 18.42 10.14 -22.83
C SER A 26 18.22 9.64 -24.25
N PRO A 27 19.24 8.97 -24.83
CA PRO A 27 18.94 7.83 -25.67
C PRO A 27 19.93 6.69 -25.38
N LEU A 28 19.42 5.54 -24.97
CA LEU A 28 20.10 4.27 -25.19
C LEU A 28 19.14 3.34 -25.96
N ARG A 29 19.52 3.02 -27.20
CA ARG A 29 18.96 1.92 -28.00
C ARG A 29 19.60 0.62 -27.54
N LEU A 30 18.80 -0.42 -27.38
CA LEU A 30 19.24 -1.79 -27.18
C LEU A 30 18.80 -2.61 -28.40
N ASP A 31 19.75 -3.06 -29.21
CA ASP A 31 19.53 -4.02 -30.30
C ASP A 31 19.58 -5.44 -29.72
N LEU A 32 18.46 -6.17 -29.82
CA LEU A 32 18.40 -7.61 -29.51
C LEU A 32 18.20 -8.40 -30.81
N ARG A 33 19.23 -9.17 -31.15
CA ARG A 33 19.29 -10.08 -32.30
C ARG A 33 18.81 -11.46 -31.87
N MET A 34 17.72 -11.95 -32.46
CA MET A 34 17.24 -13.33 -32.30
C MET A 34 18.09 -14.31 -33.13
N PRO A 35 18.33 -15.54 -32.67
CA PRO A 35 18.58 -16.69 -33.54
C PRO A 35 17.31 -17.54 -33.73
N ASN A 36 17.21 -18.08 -34.93
CA ASN A 36 16.06 -18.72 -35.55
C ASN A 36 16.21 -20.25 -35.57
N ALA A 37 15.06 -20.92 -35.73
CA ALA A 37 14.79 -22.16 -36.46
C ALA A 37 15.41 -23.49 -35.97
N ASP A 38 14.55 -24.28 -35.34
CA ASP A 38 13.94 -25.49 -35.91
C ASP A 38 14.79 -26.58 -36.60
N SER A 39 14.45 -27.79 -36.14
CA SER A 39 14.31 -29.06 -36.88
C SER A 39 15.50 -30.02 -36.90
N PHE A 40 15.53 -30.85 -35.85
CA PHE A 40 16.05 -32.21 -35.87
C PHE A 40 15.16 -33.06 -36.80
N ARG A 41 15.71 -33.55 -37.92
CA ARG A 41 15.05 -34.53 -38.79
C ARG A 41 15.88 -35.81 -38.81
N GLN A 42 15.40 -36.85 -38.15
CA GLN A 42 16.00 -38.19 -38.16
C GLN A 42 15.20 -39.16 -39.01
N SER A 43 15.96 -40.11 -39.57
CA SER A 43 15.58 -41.44 -40.05
C SER A 43 14.96 -41.59 -41.44
N GLY A 44 15.73 -42.29 -42.29
CA GLY A 44 15.21 -43.10 -43.38
C GLY A 44 15.09 -44.56 -42.94
N CYS A 45 14.31 -45.33 -43.70
CA CYS A 45 14.68 -46.59 -44.36
C CYS A 45 13.42 -47.30 -44.85
N TRP A 46 13.51 -47.82 -46.07
CA TRP A 46 12.45 -48.44 -46.85
C TRP A 46 12.27 -49.93 -46.55
N GLY A 47 11.06 -50.45 -46.75
CA GLY A 47 10.79 -51.89 -46.94
C GLY A 47 9.29 -52.23 -46.87
N PRO A 48 8.65 -52.74 -47.95
CA PRO A 48 7.23 -53.06 -47.98
C PRO A 48 6.96 -54.55 -47.70
N ALA A 49 5.87 -54.86 -47.00
CA ALA A 49 5.23 -56.17 -47.06
C ALA A 49 3.73 -56.01 -46.77
N MET A 50 2.92 -56.29 -47.80
CA MET A 50 1.47 -56.37 -47.71
C MET A 50 1.05 -57.67 -47.04
N ALA A 51 0.10 -57.60 -46.10
CA ALA A 51 -0.79 -58.72 -45.78
C ALA A 51 -2.12 -58.17 -45.25
N ASN A 52 -3.16 -58.39 -46.05
CA ASN A 52 -4.56 -58.08 -45.78
C ASN A 52 -5.08 -58.70 -44.49
N TYR A 53 -5.57 -57.90 -43.53
CA TYR A 53 -6.63 -58.29 -42.60
C TYR A 53 -7.41 -57.05 -42.13
N LEU A 54 -8.56 -56.78 -42.76
CA LEU A 54 -9.71 -56.15 -42.10
C LEU A 54 -10.71 -57.29 -41.80
N PRO A 55 -11.61 -57.21 -40.79
CA PRO A 55 -11.80 -56.14 -39.81
C PRO A 55 -11.98 -56.68 -38.37
N MET A 56 -11.50 -55.99 -37.34
CA MET A 56 -12.18 -56.07 -36.03
C MET A 56 -11.91 -54.81 -35.23
N LEU A 57 -12.95 -54.00 -35.11
CA LEU A 57 -13.07 -52.97 -34.08
C LEU A 57 -12.81 -53.61 -32.72
N ALA A 58 -11.71 -53.24 -32.08
CA ALA A 58 -11.58 -53.33 -30.63
C ALA A 58 -11.09 -51.96 -30.17
N MET A 59 -12.06 -51.13 -29.80
CA MET A 59 -11.86 -49.85 -29.12
C MET A 59 -10.98 -50.07 -27.88
N LEU A 60 -9.70 -49.71 -27.95
CA LEU A 60 -8.96 -49.30 -26.77
C LEU A 60 -9.13 -47.79 -26.63
N ALA A 61 -10.27 -47.37 -26.07
CA ALA A 61 -10.46 -46.00 -25.67
C ALA A 61 -9.49 -45.70 -24.51
N LEU A 62 -8.44 -44.94 -24.83
CA LEU A 62 -7.55 -44.32 -23.85
C LEU A 62 -8.41 -43.46 -22.91
N SER A 63 -8.67 -43.94 -21.69
CA SER A 63 -9.30 -43.14 -20.64
C SER A 63 -8.29 -42.10 -20.16
N ALA A 64 -8.18 -40.99 -20.88
CA ALA A 64 -7.53 -39.79 -20.35
C ALA A 64 -8.45 -39.23 -19.24
N PRO A 65 -8.00 -39.16 -17.98
CA PRO A 65 -8.78 -38.46 -16.96
C PRO A 65 -8.86 -37.00 -17.40
N ALA A 66 -10.08 -36.55 -17.70
CA ALA A 66 -10.36 -35.13 -17.88
C ALA A 66 -10.08 -34.45 -16.54
N LEU A 67 -8.87 -33.93 -16.37
CA LEU A 67 -8.57 -32.94 -15.35
C LEU A 67 -9.49 -31.76 -15.69
N ALA A 68 -10.61 -31.67 -14.97
CA ALA A 68 -11.43 -30.47 -14.96
C ALA A 68 -10.55 -29.36 -14.38
N VAL A 69 -9.91 -28.61 -15.28
CA VAL A 69 -9.26 -27.35 -14.92
C VAL A 69 -10.40 -26.44 -14.50
N SER A 70 -10.62 -26.33 -13.20
CA SER A 70 -11.47 -25.29 -12.67
C SER A 70 -10.77 -23.98 -13.00
N GLU A 71 -11.20 -23.31 -14.07
CA GLU A 71 -10.80 -21.93 -14.34
C GLU A 71 -11.21 -21.13 -13.11
N ALA A 72 -10.22 -20.69 -12.33
CA ALA A 72 -10.45 -19.74 -11.27
C ALA A 72 -11.03 -18.49 -11.91
N ALA A 73 -12.27 -18.13 -11.55
CA ALA A 73 -12.89 -16.92 -12.04
C ALA A 73 -11.99 -15.73 -11.67
N ALA A 74 -11.59 -14.95 -12.68
CA ALA A 74 -10.79 -13.76 -12.48
C ALA A 74 -11.55 -12.79 -11.55
N GLY A 75 -10.83 -12.19 -10.60
CA GLY A 75 -11.43 -11.20 -9.69
C GLY A 75 -11.65 -9.84 -10.40
N PRO A 76 -12.48 -8.94 -9.84
CA PRO A 76 -12.81 -7.66 -10.46
C PRO A 76 -11.62 -6.77 -10.83
N LEU A 77 -10.50 -6.89 -10.11
CA LEU A 77 -9.26 -6.19 -10.45
C LEU A 77 -8.65 -6.70 -11.78
N SER A 78 -8.67 -8.01 -12.01
CA SER A 78 -8.16 -8.62 -13.23
C SER A 78 -9.02 -8.24 -14.43
N ASP A 79 -10.35 -8.23 -14.26
CA ASP A 79 -11.28 -7.79 -15.31
C ASP A 79 -11.06 -6.32 -15.67
N ALA A 80 -10.86 -5.47 -14.66
CA ALA A 80 -10.58 -4.06 -14.86
C ALA A 80 -9.23 -3.83 -15.57
N ALA A 81 -8.20 -4.61 -15.25
CA ALA A 81 -6.92 -4.55 -15.94
C ALA A 81 -7.07 -4.90 -17.43
N ALA A 82 -7.72 -6.04 -17.73
CA ALA A 82 -7.97 -6.46 -19.12
C ALA A 82 -8.80 -5.43 -19.90
N LYS A 83 -9.77 -4.78 -19.25
CA LYS A 83 -10.55 -3.69 -19.85
C LYS A 83 -9.70 -2.45 -20.12
N ALA A 84 -8.86 -2.06 -19.16
CA ALA A 84 -8.00 -0.89 -19.29
C ALA A 84 -6.96 -1.07 -20.41
N GLU A 85 -6.40 -2.27 -20.58
CA GLU A 85 -5.50 -2.61 -21.70
C GLU A 85 -6.21 -2.41 -23.05
N LYS A 86 -7.42 -2.97 -23.21
CA LYS A 86 -8.22 -2.78 -24.44
C LYS A 86 -8.52 -1.30 -24.73
N GLN A 87 -8.84 -0.53 -23.70
CA GLN A 87 -9.06 0.92 -23.85
C GLN A 87 -7.79 1.62 -24.32
N ALA A 88 -6.64 1.32 -23.71
CA ALA A 88 -5.35 1.88 -24.10
C ALA A 88 -4.98 1.53 -25.55
N ASP A 89 -5.15 0.27 -25.97
CA ASP A 89 -4.86 -0.19 -27.34
C ASP A 89 -5.76 0.50 -28.38
N SER A 90 -6.98 0.86 -27.99
CA SER A 90 -7.91 1.63 -28.83
C SER A 90 -7.66 3.15 -28.83
N GLY A 91 -6.65 3.64 -28.10
CA GLY A 91 -6.32 5.06 -27.98
C GLY A 91 -7.03 5.80 -26.84
N ASP A 92 -7.88 5.14 -26.05
CA ASP A 92 -8.57 5.70 -24.89
C ASP A 92 -7.75 5.55 -23.60
N ALA A 93 -6.56 6.17 -23.57
CA ALA A 93 -5.68 6.12 -22.40
C ALA A 93 -6.32 6.76 -21.15
N ALA A 94 -7.17 7.78 -21.33
CA ALA A 94 -7.87 8.44 -20.24
C ALA A 94 -8.89 7.51 -19.58
N GLY A 95 -9.71 6.81 -20.38
CA GLY A 95 -10.66 5.82 -19.89
C GLY A 95 -9.96 4.61 -19.27
N ALA A 96 -8.84 4.15 -19.82
CA ALA A 96 -8.03 3.10 -19.22
C ALA A 96 -7.59 3.46 -17.79
N ARG A 97 -7.05 4.68 -17.61
CA ARG A 97 -6.63 5.18 -16.29
C ARG A 97 -7.80 5.23 -15.32
N GLU A 98 -8.95 5.73 -15.77
CA GLU A 98 -10.14 5.82 -14.92
C GLU A 98 -10.66 4.45 -14.50
N THR A 99 -10.70 3.47 -15.42
CA THR A 99 -11.07 2.08 -15.11
C THR A 99 -10.18 1.50 -14.01
N LEU A 100 -8.85 1.62 -14.12
CA LEU A 100 -7.93 1.13 -13.10
C LEU A 100 -8.12 1.85 -11.77
N ARG A 101 -8.25 3.18 -11.80
CA ARG A 101 -8.41 3.99 -10.59
C ARG A 101 -9.68 3.62 -9.82
N GLN A 102 -10.79 3.38 -10.53
CA GLN A 102 -12.04 2.92 -9.92
C GLN A 102 -11.89 1.51 -9.33
N ALA A 103 -11.25 0.59 -10.06
CA ALA A 103 -11.06 -0.78 -9.61
C ALA A 103 -10.18 -0.87 -8.36
N VAL A 104 -9.06 -0.13 -8.32
CA VAL A 104 -8.19 -0.02 -7.14
C VAL A 104 -8.94 0.59 -5.98
N SER A 105 -9.71 1.66 -6.22
CA SER A 105 -10.54 2.30 -5.19
C SER A 105 -11.59 1.37 -4.60
N ALA A 106 -12.23 0.53 -5.43
CA ALA A 106 -13.20 -0.46 -4.97
C ALA A 106 -12.52 -1.59 -4.19
N PHE A 107 -11.41 -2.13 -4.70
CA PHE A 107 -10.65 -3.16 -4.01
C PHE A 107 -10.15 -2.71 -2.64
N ALA A 108 -9.66 -1.47 -2.54
CA ALA A 108 -9.17 -0.92 -1.28
C ALA A 108 -10.22 -0.90 -0.16
N GLN A 109 -11.52 -0.80 -0.48
CA GLN A 109 -12.60 -0.90 0.52
C GLN A 109 -12.79 -2.30 1.11
N THR A 110 -12.20 -3.32 0.49
CA THR A 110 -12.21 -4.70 0.98
C THR A 110 -11.05 -4.98 1.94
N LEU A 111 -10.05 -4.10 1.98
CA LEU A 111 -8.86 -4.29 2.80
C LEU A 111 -9.19 -4.11 4.29
N PRO A 112 -8.52 -4.86 5.18
CA PRO A 112 -8.62 -4.62 6.62
C PRO A 112 -8.03 -3.26 6.98
N PHE A 113 -8.61 -2.63 8.02
CA PHE A 113 -8.04 -1.41 8.58
C PHE A 113 -6.72 -1.73 9.31
N THR A 114 -5.62 -1.15 8.84
CA THR A 114 -4.27 -1.43 9.36
C THR A 114 -3.38 -0.20 9.23
N ILE A 115 -2.16 -0.27 9.78
CA ILE A 115 -1.11 0.70 9.54
C ILE A 115 -0.16 0.13 8.50
N GLY A 116 -0.10 0.76 7.31
CA GLY A 116 0.78 0.34 6.22
C GLY A 116 2.23 0.77 6.44
N LYS A 117 2.43 1.93 7.04
CA LYS A 117 3.75 2.49 7.33
C LYS A 117 3.71 3.40 8.55
N ALA A 118 4.75 3.35 9.38
CA ALA A 118 5.03 4.35 10.41
C ALA A 118 6.54 4.56 10.49
N VAL A 119 6.99 5.80 10.35
CA VAL A 119 8.42 6.16 10.39
C VAL A 119 8.61 7.48 11.11
N PHE A 120 9.73 7.60 11.82
CA PHE A 120 10.19 8.91 12.28
C PHE A 120 10.75 9.70 11.10
N VAL A 121 10.46 10.99 11.07
CA VAL A 121 10.89 11.91 10.03
C VAL A 121 11.59 13.11 10.65
N THR A 122 12.48 13.75 9.89
CA THR A 122 13.29 14.86 10.40
C THR A 122 12.53 16.19 10.45
N ALA A 123 11.44 16.31 9.69
CA ALA A 123 10.59 17.49 9.60
C ALA A 123 9.17 17.13 9.14
N GLU A 124 8.28 18.13 9.11
CA GLU A 124 6.93 17.97 8.56
C GLU A 124 6.99 17.52 7.08
N PRO A 125 6.31 16.41 6.71
CA PRO A 125 6.21 15.95 5.34
C PRO A 125 5.57 16.98 4.40
N ALA A 126 6.08 17.12 3.19
CA ALA A 126 5.50 18.01 2.17
C ALA A 126 4.23 17.42 1.51
N GLY A 127 4.02 16.12 1.67
CA GLY A 127 2.97 15.34 1.02
C GLY A 127 3.10 13.85 1.31
N TYR A 128 2.16 13.07 0.78
CA TYR A 128 2.22 11.60 0.87
C TYR A 128 3.50 11.08 0.23
N ALA A 129 4.25 10.25 0.95
CA ALA A 129 5.57 9.74 0.56
C ALA A 129 6.64 10.82 0.28
N MET A 130 6.41 12.08 0.66
CA MET A 130 7.35 13.19 0.49
C MET A 130 7.91 13.61 1.86
N TYR A 131 8.75 12.77 2.44
CA TYR A 131 9.39 12.98 3.74
C TYR A 131 10.85 12.53 3.73
N GLU A 132 11.62 13.07 4.65
CA GLU A 132 12.99 12.61 4.94
C GLU A 132 12.96 11.72 6.19
N PRO A 133 13.26 10.41 6.08
CA PRO A 133 13.32 9.53 7.23
C PRO A 133 14.41 9.98 8.21
N LYS A 134 14.13 9.92 9.50
CA LYS A 134 15.18 10.01 10.53
C LYS A 134 15.97 8.69 10.49
N GLN A 135 17.30 8.77 10.35
CA GLN A 135 18.16 7.59 10.17
C GLN A 135 18.22 6.70 11.41
N ASP A 136 18.15 7.29 12.60
CA ASP A 136 18.13 6.60 13.88
C ASP A 136 16.88 6.97 14.68
N SER A 137 16.43 6.06 15.56
CA SER A 137 15.36 6.36 16.52
C SER A 137 15.95 6.91 17.83
N VAL A 138 17.04 7.68 17.76
CA VAL A 138 17.69 8.30 18.92
C VAL A 138 17.45 9.80 18.88
N PHE A 139 16.89 10.32 19.98
CA PHE A 139 16.47 11.71 20.13
C PHE A 139 17.24 12.35 21.27
N LYS A 140 17.63 13.60 21.12
CA LYS A 140 18.17 14.40 22.23
C LYS A 140 17.07 14.68 23.25
N SER A 141 17.45 14.94 24.49
CA SER A 141 16.50 15.45 25.48
C SER A 141 15.82 16.73 24.97
N GLY A 142 14.48 16.72 24.91
CA GLY A 142 13.67 17.83 24.39
C GLY A 142 13.59 17.93 22.86
N GLU A 143 14.20 17.00 22.11
CA GLU A 143 13.97 16.91 20.67
C GLU A 143 12.53 16.43 20.39
N THR A 144 11.82 17.11 19.51
CA THR A 144 10.48 16.71 19.10
C THR A 144 10.52 15.45 18.25
N LEU A 145 9.62 14.50 18.53
CA LEU A 145 9.42 13.33 17.70
C LEU A 145 8.37 13.65 16.64
N VAL A 146 8.73 13.51 15.37
CA VAL A 146 7.77 13.66 14.26
C VAL A 146 7.58 12.29 13.62
N SER A 147 6.36 11.77 13.64
CA SER A 147 6.01 10.50 13.01
C SER A 147 5.12 10.74 11.79
N TYR A 148 5.50 10.13 10.67
CA TYR A 148 4.68 10.00 9.48
C TYR A 148 4.06 8.61 9.47
N VAL A 149 2.73 8.54 9.42
CA VAL A 149 1.99 7.27 9.53
C VAL A 149 0.91 7.16 8.45
N GLU A 150 0.88 6.03 7.74
CA GLU A 150 -0.05 5.74 6.66
C GLU A 150 -1.12 4.72 7.12
N PRO A 151 -2.34 5.16 7.46
CA PRO A 151 -3.45 4.25 7.65
C PRO A 151 -3.96 3.69 6.32
N VAL A 152 -4.27 2.40 6.28
CA VAL A 152 -4.78 1.69 5.10
C VAL A 152 -6.11 1.02 5.44
N GLY A 153 -7.00 0.86 4.45
CA GLY A 153 -8.30 0.21 4.67
C GLY A 153 -9.30 1.10 5.42
N LEU A 154 -9.16 2.42 5.28
CA LEU A 154 -10.10 3.40 5.81
C LEU A 154 -11.49 3.24 5.17
N THR A 155 -12.52 3.37 5.99
CA THR A 155 -13.91 3.32 5.53
C THR A 155 -14.36 4.68 5.03
N TRP A 156 -14.86 4.70 3.80
CA TRP A 156 -15.41 5.90 3.17
C TRP A 156 -16.93 5.85 3.14
N LYS A 157 -17.57 6.99 3.36
CA LYS A 157 -19.02 7.17 3.21
C LYS A 157 -19.32 8.43 2.41
N ASP A 158 -20.58 8.61 2.03
CA ASP A 158 -21.02 9.87 1.44
C ASP A 158 -20.86 11.01 2.46
N ALA A 159 -20.26 12.11 2.00
CA ALA A 159 -20.14 13.33 2.78
C ALA A 159 -21.45 14.13 2.74
N SER A 160 -21.60 15.09 3.64
CA SER A 160 -22.74 16.02 3.64
C SER A 160 -22.85 16.84 2.35
N THR A 161 -21.73 17.07 1.66
CA THR A 161 -21.71 17.73 0.36
C THR A 161 -21.96 16.71 -0.75
N LYS A 162 -23.00 16.93 -1.56
CA LYS A 162 -23.40 16.04 -2.66
C LYS A 162 -22.22 15.72 -3.59
N GLY A 163 -22.04 14.43 -3.88
CA GLY A 163 -21.01 13.92 -4.78
C GLY A 163 -19.61 13.84 -4.16
N LYS A 164 -19.44 14.21 -2.89
CA LYS A 164 -18.20 14.00 -2.15
C LYS A 164 -18.33 12.80 -1.22
N LEU A 165 -17.20 12.18 -0.97
CA LEU A 165 -16.99 11.11 -0.03
C LEU A 165 -16.13 11.63 1.12
N GLU A 166 -16.29 11.05 2.29
CA GLU A 166 -15.46 11.33 3.44
C GLU A 166 -14.97 10.08 4.16
N THR A 167 -13.79 10.19 4.74
CA THR A 167 -13.29 9.28 5.77
C THR A 167 -12.78 10.07 6.96
N ARG A 168 -12.88 9.48 8.15
CA ARG A 168 -12.45 10.11 9.39
C ARG A 168 -11.84 9.08 10.32
N PHE A 169 -10.71 9.44 10.92
CA PHE A 169 -10.10 8.64 11.98
C PHE A 169 -9.54 9.53 13.09
N THR A 170 -9.50 8.99 14.30
CA THR A 170 -8.80 9.59 15.43
C THR A 170 -7.56 8.79 15.76
N VAL A 171 -6.63 9.42 16.46
CA VAL A 171 -5.40 8.79 16.94
C VAL A 171 -5.31 9.00 18.44
N ASP A 172 -5.11 7.93 19.20
CA ASP A 172 -4.61 8.00 20.57
C ASP A 172 -3.11 7.79 20.58
N LEU A 173 -2.47 8.32 21.62
CA LEU A 173 -1.05 8.14 21.89
C LEU A 173 -0.86 7.51 23.27
N ASP A 174 -0.04 6.47 23.34
CA ASP A 174 0.56 5.97 24.57
C ASP A 174 2.09 6.08 24.50
N ILE A 175 2.73 6.47 25.59
CA ILE A 175 4.17 6.28 25.81
C ILE A 175 4.33 5.05 26.68
N VAL A 176 5.08 4.07 26.19
CA VAL A 176 5.19 2.74 26.80
C VAL A 176 6.64 2.45 27.17
N SER A 177 6.86 1.80 28.30
CA SER A 177 8.19 1.30 28.71
C SER A 177 8.62 0.13 27.83
N PRO A 178 9.92 -0.23 27.77
CA PRO A 178 10.37 -1.42 27.06
C PRO A 178 9.77 -2.73 27.61
N LYS A 179 9.26 -2.70 28.85
CA LYS A 179 8.58 -3.85 29.49
C LYS A 179 7.09 -3.92 29.15
N GLY A 180 6.54 -2.93 28.45
CA GLY A 180 5.14 -2.87 28.07
C GLY A 180 4.24 -2.05 29.01
N ASP A 181 4.81 -1.40 30.03
CA ASP A 181 4.03 -0.57 30.96
C ASP A 181 3.65 0.75 30.30
N VAL A 182 2.38 1.14 30.38
CA VAL A 182 1.92 2.45 29.89
C VAL A 182 2.36 3.52 30.89
N LEU A 183 3.27 4.40 30.45
CA LEU A 183 3.82 5.49 31.25
C LEU A 183 2.97 6.76 31.13
N ALA A 184 2.37 6.98 29.97
CA ALA A 184 1.47 8.09 29.70
C ALA A 184 0.47 7.74 28.60
N THR A 185 -0.73 8.31 28.66
CA THR A 185 -1.77 8.19 27.64
C THR A 185 -2.35 9.54 27.29
N ARG A 186 -2.58 9.78 26.01
CA ARG A 186 -3.36 10.89 25.49
C ARG A 186 -4.41 10.35 24.50
N LYS A 187 -5.67 10.40 24.93
CA LYS A 187 -6.81 10.09 24.05
C LYS A 187 -7.08 11.25 23.10
N ALA A 188 -7.58 10.93 21.90
CA ALA A 188 -7.88 11.91 20.86
C ALA A 188 -6.70 12.88 20.63
N PHE A 189 -5.49 12.33 20.59
CA PHE A 189 -4.26 13.04 20.28
C PHE A 189 -4.32 13.69 18.89
N GLY A 190 -4.98 13.03 17.93
CA GLY A 190 -5.33 13.59 16.63
C GLY A 190 -6.74 13.22 16.18
N ASP A 191 -7.32 14.06 15.32
CA ASP A 191 -8.61 13.86 14.67
C ASP A 191 -8.51 14.37 13.22
N PHE A 192 -8.65 13.45 12.27
CA PHE A 192 -8.38 13.70 10.86
C PHE A 192 -9.62 13.38 10.04
N THR A 193 -10.05 14.34 9.22
CA THR A 193 -11.15 14.15 8.27
C THR A 193 -10.68 14.49 6.88
N PHE A 194 -10.91 13.60 5.93
CA PHE A 194 -10.61 13.79 4.52
C PHE A 194 -11.92 13.78 3.74
N THR A 195 -12.17 14.84 2.98
CA THR A 195 -13.35 14.96 2.13
C THR A 195 -12.92 15.24 0.70
N GLY A 196 -13.38 14.44 -0.25
CA GLY A 196 -12.98 14.56 -1.66
C GLY A 196 -13.98 13.92 -2.60
N TYR A 197 -13.73 13.98 -3.90
CA TYR A 197 -14.57 13.31 -4.90
C TYR A 197 -14.25 11.83 -5.06
N LEU A 198 -13.08 11.40 -4.57
CA LEU A 198 -12.55 10.06 -4.71
C LEU A 198 -12.14 9.51 -3.34
N ARG A 199 -12.13 8.19 -3.22
CA ARG A 199 -11.55 7.49 -2.07
C ARG A 199 -10.04 7.44 -2.25
N ASN A 200 -9.35 8.50 -1.87
CA ASN A 200 -7.89 8.57 -1.97
C ASN A 200 -7.24 7.44 -1.15
N GLN A 201 -6.15 6.88 -1.68
CA GLN A 201 -5.38 5.85 -0.97
C GLN A 201 -4.11 6.45 -0.35
N GLU A 202 -3.71 7.63 -0.83
CA GLU A 202 -2.55 8.40 -0.41
C GLU A 202 -2.86 9.25 0.83
N ILE A 203 -3.28 8.61 1.92
CA ILE A 203 -3.59 9.24 3.20
C ILE A 203 -2.47 9.00 4.20
N TYR A 204 -2.07 10.06 4.91
CA TYR A 204 -1.11 9.99 6.00
C TYR A 204 -1.51 10.93 7.15
N ALA A 205 -0.97 10.66 8.34
CA ALA A 205 -1.02 11.53 9.50
C ALA A 205 0.41 11.93 9.90
N THR A 206 0.60 13.21 10.18
CA THR A 206 1.80 13.73 10.84
C THR A 206 1.50 13.89 12.33
N LEU A 207 2.23 13.16 13.16
CA LEU A 207 2.03 13.11 14.61
C LEU A 207 3.29 13.64 15.29
N THR A 208 3.16 14.80 15.94
CA THR A 208 4.28 15.52 16.56
C THR A 208 4.16 15.43 18.08
N VAL A 209 5.13 14.76 18.71
CA VAL A 209 5.13 14.49 20.15
C VAL A 209 6.31 15.18 20.80
N ASP A 210 6.02 15.99 21.82
CA ASP A 210 7.02 16.56 22.71
C ASP A 210 7.22 15.62 23.90
N VAL A 211 8.46 15.17 24.11
CA VAL A 211 8.86 14.33 25.25
C VAL A 211 9.76 15.08 26.23
N SER A 212 9.73 16.41 26.20
CA SER A 212 10.47 17.26 27.13
C SER A 212 10.21 16.87 28.58
N GLY A 213 11.29 16.70 29.35
CA GLY A 213 11.25 16.28 30.75
C GLY A 213 11.24 14.76 30.96
N ALA A 214 11.07 13.94 29.91
CA ALA A 214 11.31 12.50 30.03
C ALA A 214 12.81 12.21 30.25
N PRO A 215 13.17 11.30 31.17
CA PRO A 215 14.57 10.95 31.40
C PRO A 215 15.16 10.22 30.20
N ALA A 216 16.49 10.17 30.14
CA ALA A 216 17.19 9.35 29.15
C ALA A 216 16.82 7.86 29.33
N GLY A 217 16.63 7.16 28.21
CA GLY A 217 16.20 5.77 28.23
C GLY A 217 15.51 5.33 26.95
N ASP A 218 15.11 4.06 26.94
CA ASP A 218 14.37 3.45 25.85
C ASP A 218 12.86 3.52 26.13
N TYR A 219 12.10 3.79 25.08
CA TYR A 219 10.65 3.98 25.11
C TYR A 219 10.02 3.42 23.84
N VAL A 220 8.71 3.24 23.88
CA VAL A 220 7.90 2.94 22.70
C VAL A 220 6.81 3.98 22.58
N LEU A 221 6.73 4.60 21.41
CA LEU A 221 5.62 5.46 21.03
C LEU A 221 4.55 4.57 20.38
N ARG A 222 3.42 4.38 21.06
CA ARG A 222 2.31 3.56 20.55
C ARG A 222 1.19 4.48 20.08
N PHE A 223 0.86 4.39 18.80
CA PHE A 223 -0.31 5.05 18.26
C PHE A 223 -1.43 4.06 18.04
N ARG A 224 -2.64 4.43 18.45
CA ARG A 224 -3.86 3.68 18.15
C ARG A 224 -4.78 4.52 17.27
N PHE A 225 -4.89 4.11 16.02
CA PHE A 225 -5.77 4.72 15.04
C PHE A 225 -7.16 4.10 15.15
N ASN A 226 -8.20 4.92 15.10
CA ASN A 226 -9.59 4.49 15.19
C ASN A 226 -10.35 5.05 13.98
N ASP A 227 -10.76 4.17 13.07
CA ASP A 227 -11.63 4.55 11.96
C ASP A 227 -13.04 4.82 12.51
N ILE A 228 -13.46 6.08 12.47
CA ILE A 228 -14.73 6.52 13.05
C ILE A 228 -15.92 6.00 12.25
N ASN A 229 -15.75 5.75 10.95
CA ASN A 229 -16.84 5.31 10.09
C ASN A 229 -17.16 3.82 10.26
N SER A 230 -16.17 2.98 10.60
CA SER A 230 -16.37 1.54 10.83
C SER A 230 -16.29 1.09 12.29
N GLY A 231 -15.74 1.92 13.17
CA GLY A 231 -15.42 1.54 14.56
C GLY A 231 -14.19 0.62 14.69
N LYS A 232 -13.51 0.29 13.59
CA LYS A 232 -12.29 -0.53 13.61
C LYS A 232 -11.11 0.25 14.16
N SER A 233 -10.12 -0.46 14.68
CA SER A 233 -8.88 0.14 15.18
C SER A 233 -7.66 -0.63 14.71
N ALA A 234 -6.55 0.09 14.55
CA ALA A 234 -5.24 -0.44 14.27
C ALA A 234 -4.22 0.24 15.19
N SER A 235 -3.12 -0.42 15.49
CA SER A 235 -2.06 0.16 16.33
C SER A 235 -0.69 -0.06 15.71
N VAL A 236 0.23 0.84 16.02
CA VAL A 236 1.62 0.76 15.62
C VAL A 236 2.51 1.24 16.74
N ASP A 237 3.63 0.53 16.92
CA ASP A 237 4.65 0.82 17.91
C ASP A 237 5.90 1.34 17.19
N GLN A 238 6.43 2.48 17.65
CA GLN A 238 7.68 3.05 17.18
C GLN A 238 8.65 3.16 18.36
N PRO A 239 9.56 2.18 18.52
CA PRO A 239 10.61 2.25 19.53
C PRO A 239 11.52 3.47 19.30
N PHE A 240 11.85 4.17 20.37
CA PHE A 240 12.79 5.27 20.36
C PHE A 240 13.61 5.34 21.64
N LYS A 241 14.73 6.07 21.57
CA LYS A 241 15.63 6.31 22.69
C LYS A 241 15.81 7.80 22.90
N ILE A 242 15.74 8.24 24.15
CA ILE A 242 16.23 9.56 24.57
C ILE A 242 17.68 9.39 25.01
N ALA A 243 18.59 10.09 24.35
CA ALA A 243 20.01 10.06 24.68
C ALA A 243 20.27 10.61 26.10
N GLY A 244 21.21 9.98 26.82
CA GLY A 244 21.79 10.57 28.02
C GLY A 244 22.52 11.86 27.67
N GLN A 245 22.58 12.79 28.63
CA GLN A 245 23.44 13.97 28.51
C GLN A 245 24.91 13.57 28.46
#